data_AF-S9NXU7-F1
#
_entry.id   AF-S9NXU7-F1
#
_cell.length_a   1.000
_cell.length_b   1.000
_cell.length_c   1.000
_cell.angle_alpha   90.00
_cell.angle_beta   90.00
_cell.angle_gamma   90.00
#
_symmetry.space_group_name_H-M   'P 1'
#
loop_
_entity.id
_entity.type
_entity.pdbx_description
1 polymer ?
#
loop_
_entity_poly.entity_id
_entity_poly.type
_entity_poly.pdbx_seq_one_letter_code
_entity_poly.pdbx_strand_id
1 'polypeptide(L)'
;MSLSTLEAYDLVRFAEAFDSRLASADELLAGRSGLEREKEWLATALQIVRTERAPAQAVLEKVRDLPELEEVREEFAYTLQNAWVDTLEKVHAGITFCASSRAPVIEALFPHLKFPQLRRASREALQEFVAGYERRLKSSYVSRILARDDFAFVRPVLEQVATAYAHWQSCFAPVQLPHEQAAPLRAELIALGKRLDLALRQARCLAEAALAPLPDAFENSGLAAKPRRRAARGLPLAESGELTVPESQEPAAELSEAPPREPDSEEPSAAELAELAALSGSAPPPAGSAEPVPPPPPAPPEPEPPASPLTAEPSASSAEDSAPPEAPPAPEPKAARPPTKRGRKKAESKAPTPE
;
A
#
# COMPACT_ATOMS: atom_id res chain seq x y z
N MET A 1 -21.33 15.37 17.15
CA MET A 1 -19.94 15.08 17.57
C MET A 1 -19.02 15.40 16.40
N SER A 2 -17.96 16.17 16.63
CA SER A 2 -16.95 16.47 15.62
C SER A 2 -15.95 15.31 15.54
N LEU A 3 -15.82 14.69 14.37
CA LEU A 3 -14.79 13.69 14.08
C LEU A 3 -13.41 14.33 14.12
N SER A 4 -12.45 13.69 14.77
CA SER A 4 -11.03 14.07 14.67
C SER A 4 -10.43 13.65 13.32
N THR A 5 -9.29 14.24 12.95
CA THR A 5 -8.55 13.89 11.73
C THR A 5 -8.17 12.40 11.71
N LEU A 6 -7.69 11.88 12.84
CA LEU A 6 -7.29 10.48 12.98
C LEU A 6 -8.51 9.53 12.93
N GLU A 7 -9.61 9.90 13.58
CA GLU A 7 -10.87 9.13 13.49
C GLU A 7 -11.42 9.10 12.05
N ALA A 8 -11.31 10.21 11.32
CA ALA A 8 -11.70 10.26 9.92
C ALA A 8 -10.82 9.35 9.05
N TYR A 9 -9.51 9.29 9.31
CA TYR A 9 -8.61 8.32 8.68
C TYR A 9 -9.01 6.87 8.99
N ASP A 10 -9.24 6.55 10.26
CA ASP A 10 -9.62 5.19 10.68
C ASP A 10 -10.98 4.77 10.09
N LEU A 11 -11.92 5.70 9.91
CA LEU A 11 -13.18 5.44 9.21
C LEU A 11 -12.96 5.10 7.74
N VAL A 12 -12.05 5.80 7.05
CA VAL A 12 -11.68 5.46 5.68
C VAL A 12 -11.14 4.03 5.62
N ARG A 13 -10.19 3.67 6.50
CA ARG A 13 -9.62 2.31 6.58
C ARG A 13 -10.64 1.24 6.91
N PHE A 14 -11.53 1.53 7.86
CA PHE A 14 -12.62 0.64 8.20
C PHE A 14 -13.55 0.42 7.00
N ALA A 15 -13.87 1.47 6.24
CA ALA A 15 -14.72 1.36 5.05
C ALA A 15 -14.09 0.45 3.98
N GLU A 16 -12.77 0.37 3.89
CA GLU A 16 -12.09 -0.57 2.97
C GLU A 16 -12.31 -2.03 3.37
N ALA A 17 -12.11 -2.33 4.65
CA ALA A 17 -12.38 -3.67 5.16
C ALA A 17 -13.88 -4.03 5.08
N PHE A 18 -14.75 -3.05 5.28
CA PHE A 18 -16.21 -3.24 5.22
C PHE A 18 -16.71 -3.53 3.79
N ASP A 19 -16.18 -2.85 2.77
CA ASP A 19 -16.48 -3.14 1.36
C ASP A 19 -16.10 -4.58 0.99
N SER A 20 -14.93 -5.06 1.42
CA SER A 20 -14.54 -6.46 1.19
C SER A 20 -15.50 -7.46 1.85
N ARG A 21 -15.99 -7.17 3.07
CA ARG A 21 -16.97 -8.02 3.77
C ARG A 21 -18.34 -7.99 3.08
N LEU A 22 -18.78 -6.83 2.62
CA LEU A 22 -20.01 -6.71 1.84
C LEU A 22 -19.92 -7.50 0.54
N ALA A 23 -18.77 -7.46 -0.15
CA ALA A 23 -18.56 -8.23 -1.37
C ALA A 23 -18.62 -9.75 -1.10
N SER A 24 -18.01 -10.23 -0.01
CA SER A 24 -18.13 -11.64 0.39
C SER A 24 -19.56 -12.04 0.76
N ALA A 25 -20.32 -11.15 1.41
CA ALA A 25 -21.74 -11.39 1.69
C ALA A 25 -22.59 -11.44 0.40
N ASP A 26 -22.21 -10.65 -0.61
CA ASP A 26 -22.88 -10.62 -1.92
C ASP A 26 -22.66 -11.92 -2.69
N GLU A 27 -21.42 -12.43 -2.68
CA GLU A 27 -21.10 -13.75 -3.21
C GLU A 27 -21.89 -14.87 -2.50
N LEU A 28 -22.06 -14.75 -1.18
CA LEU A 28 -22.85 -15.70 -0.40
C LEU A 28 -24.34 -15.69 -0.79
N LEU A 29 -24.93 -14.51 -1.01
CA LEU A 29 -26.32 -14.38 -1.47
C LEU A 29 -26.50 -14.77 -2.94
N ALA A 30 -25.51 -14.54 -3.80
CA ALA A 30 -25.56 -14.86 -5.22
C ALA A 30 -25.84 -16.36 -5.48
N GLY A 31 -25.33 -17.24 -4.61
CA GLY A 31 -25.56 -18.68 -4.68
C GLY A 31 -26.96 -19.14 -4.25
N ARG A 32 -27.84 -18.24 -3.77
CA ARG A 32 -29.17 -18.56 -3.26
C ARG A 32 -30.27 -18.17 -4.26
N SER A 33 -31.26 -19.07 -4.43
CA SER A 33 -32.44 -18.83 -5.26
C SER A 33 -33.57 -18.18 -4.46
N GLY A 34 -34.33 -17.27 -5.09
CA GLY A 34 -35.55 -16.71 -4.51
C GLY A 34 -35.35 -15.53 -3.55
N LEU A 35 -34.14 -14.96 -3.50
CA LEU A 35 -33.77 -13.82 -2.64
C LEU A 35 -33.42 -12.58 -3.47
N GLU A 36 -34.20 -12.27 -4.51
CA GLU A 36 -33.87 -11.18 -5.44
C GLU A 36 -33.89 -9.81 -4.77
N ARG A 37 -34.83 -9.58 -3.85
CA ARG A 37 -34.94 -8.32 -3.11
C ARG A 37 -33.77 -8.11 -2.15
N GLU A 38 -33.32 -9.17 -1.50
CA GLU A 38 -32.16 -9.15 -0.60
C GLU A 38 -30.86 -8.90 -1.37
N LYS A 39 -30.71 -9.51 -2.55
CA LYS A 39 -29.60 -9.22 -3.47
C LYS A 39 -29.59 -7.75 -3.89
N GLU A 40 -30.75 -7.18 -4.22
CA GLU A 40 -30.87 -5.75 -4.56
C GLU A 40 -30.46 -4.83 -3.40
N TRP A 41 -30.86 -5.16 -2.17
CA TRP A 41 -30.46 -4.40 -0.98
C TRP A 41 -28.95 -4.44 -0.75
N LEU A 42 -28.33 -5.62 -0.89
CA LEU A 42 -26.90 -5.76 -0.70
C LEU A 42 -26.09 -5.10 -1.82
N ALA A 43 -26.56 -5.20 -3.07
CA ALA A 43 -25.99 -4.46 -4.19
C ALA A 43 -26.07 -2.94 -3.97
N THR A 44 -27.20 -2.45 -3.42
CA THR A 44 -27.36 -1.04 -3.05
C THR A 44 -26.40 -0.63 -1.94
N ALA A 45 -26.21 -1.48 -0.92
CA ALA A 45 -25.24 -1.25 0.16
C ALA A 45 -23.81 -1.13 -0.39
N LEU A 46 -23.41 -2.03 -1.29
CA LEU A 46 -22.12 -1.98 -1.99
C LEU A 46 -21.97 -0.69 -2.80
N GLN A 47 -23.00 -0.31 -3.55
CA GLN A 47 -22.98 0.92 -4.35
C GLN A 47 -22.79 2.17 -3.49
N ILE A 48 -23.50 2.28 -2.37
CA ILE A 48 -23.39 3.40 -1.43
C ILE A 48 -21.95 3.52 -0.91
N VAL A 49 -21.37 2.41 -0.40
CA VAL A 49 -20.01 2.42 0.16
C VAL A 49 -18.97 2.74 -0.92
N ARG A 50 -19.07 2.12 -2.10
CA ARG A 50 -18.10 2.35 -3.19
C ARG A 50 -18.15 3.77 -3.74
N THR A 51 -19.34 4.36 -3.86
CA THR A 51 -19.51 5.74 -4.33
C THR A 51 -18.83 6.72 -3.38
N GLU A 52 -19.06 6.58 -2.08
CA GLU A 52 -18.45 7.47 -1.08
C GLU A 52 -16.97 7.19 -0.84
N ARG A 53 -16.50 5.96 -1.10
CA ARG A 53 -15.08 5.59 -1.02
C ARG A 53 -14.26 5.98 -2.25
N ALA A 54 -14.87 6.18 -3.41
CA ALA A 54 -14.15 6.51 -4.65
C ALA A 54 -13.08 7.63 -4.50
N PRO A 55 -13.33 8.76 -3.79
CA PRO A 55 -12.31 9.80 -3.60
C PRO A 55 -11.26 9.47 -2.53
N ALA A 56 -11.42 8.41 -1.74
CA ALA A 56 -10.65 8.18 -0.52
C ALA A 56 -9.14 8.09 -0.77
N GLN A 57 -8.70 7.36 -1.79
CA GLN A 57 -7.28 7.22 -2.10
C GLN A 57 -6.63 8.58 -2.41
N ALA A 58 -7.27 9.38 -3.26
CA ALA A 58 -6.77 10.71 -3.62
C ALA A 58 -6.72 11.66 -2.42
N VAL A 59 -7.69 11.57 -1.50
CA VAL A 59 -7.66 12.35 -0.26
C VAL A 59 -6.52 11.88 0.64
N LEU A 60 -6.37 10.57 0.86
CA LEU A 60 -5.32 9.98 1.69
C LEU A 60 -3.91 10.36 1.21
N GLU A 61 -3.70 10.40 -0.11
CA GLU A 61 -2.42 10.84 -0.70
C GLU A 61 -2.10 12.31 -0.38
N LYS A 62 -3.09 13.20 -0.37
CA LYS A 62 -2.89 14.62 -0.02
C LYS A 62 -2.67 14.84 1.47
N VAL A 63 -3.35 14.06 2.31
CA VAL A 63 -3.37 14.30 3.77
C VAL A 63 -2.24 13.60 4.52
N ARG A 64 -1.49 12.69 3.88
CA ARG A 64 -0.43 11.88 4.52
C ARG A 64 0.66 12.68 5.24
N ASP A 65 0.89 13.92 4.82
CA ASP A 65 1.90 14.82 5.38
C ASP A 65 1.38 15.61 6.61
N LEU A 66 0.10 15.44 6.96
CA LEU A 66 -0.47 16.04 8.17
C LEU A 66 0.22 15.48 9.44
N PRO A 67 0.57 16.34 10.41
CA PRO A 67 1.24 15.89 11.63
C PRO A 67 0.37 14.96 12.48
N GLU A 68 -0.95 15.12 12.45
CA GLU A 68 -1.88 14.26 13.20
C GLU A 68 -1.92 12.81 12.68
N LEU A 69 -1.38 12.55 11.48
CA LEU A 69 -1.32 11.23 10.86
C LEU A 69 0.07 10.59 10.98
N GLU A 70 0.97 11.17 11.78
CA GLU A 70 2.31 10.60 12.00
C GLU A 70 2.24 9.16 12.52
N GLU A 71 1.34 8.87 13.45
CA GLU A 71 1.14 7.52 14.03
C GLU A 71 0.73 6.46 12.99
N VAL A 72 0.08 6.88 11.90
CA VAL A 72 -0.43 5.98 10.85
C VAL A 72 0.41 6.05 9.57
N ARG A 73 1.49 6.82 9.58
CA ARG A 73 2.41 6.98 8.44
C ARG A 73 3.05 5.65 8.03
N GLU A 74 3.39 4.81 9.00
CA GLU A 74 3.91 3.47 8.71
C GLU A 74 2.87 2.57 8.05
N GLU A 75 1.60 2.64 8.47
CA GLU A 75 0.49 1.90 7.84
C GLU A 75 0.28 2.35 6.38
N PHE A 76 0.37 3.65 6.13
CA PHE A 76 0.30 4.20 4.78
C PHE A 76 1.50 3.76 3.93
N ALA A 77 2.71 3.81 4.49
CA ALA A 77 3.91 3.34 3.82
C ALA A 77 3.85 1.85 3.49
N TYR A 78 3.25 1.00 4.34
CA TYR A 78 3.05 -0.41 4.04
C TYR A 78 2.18 -0.63 2.80
N THR A 79 1.14 0.18 2.62
CA THR A 79 0.28 0.12 1.41
C THR A 79 1.08 0.48 0.16
N LEU A 80 1.88 1.55 0.22
CA LEU A 80 2.75 1.95 -0.89
C LEU A 80 3.87 0.95 -1.17
N GLN A 81 4.39 0.30 -0.13
CA GLN A 81 5.37 -0.78 -0.26
C GLN A 81 4.77 -1.94 -1.06
N ASN A 82 3.53 -2.36 -0.76
CA ASN A 82 2.85 -3.39 -1.55
C ASN A 82 2.68 -2.97 -3.01
N ALA A 83 2.21 -1.75 -3.27
CA ALA A 83 2.06 -1.24 -4.63
C ALA A 83 3.39 -1.19 -5.39
N TRP A 84 4.48 -0.80 -4.73
CA TRP A 84 5.82 -0.84 -5.30
C TRP A 84 6.29 -2.28 -5.58
N VAL A 85 6.07 -3.22 -4.65
CA VAL A 85 6.37 -4.64 -4.89
C VAL A 85 5.56 -5.21 -6.06
N ASP A 86 4.29 -4.82 -6.21
CA ASP A 86 3.45 -5.24 -7.34
C ASP A 86 4.01 -4.72 -8.68
N THR A 87 4.58 -3.50 -8.71
CA THR A 87 5.26 -3.00 -9.90
C THR A 87 6.54 -3.78 -10.22
N LEU A 88 7.30 -4.23 -9.21
CA LEU A 88 8.45 -5.12 -9.43
C LEU A 88 8.02 -6.50 -9.93
N GLU A 89 6.95 -7.07 -9.38
CA GLU A 89 6.36 -8.31 -9.85
C GLU A 89 5.90 -8.20 -11.30
N LYS A 90 5.34 -7.05 -11.70
CA LYS A 90 4.96 -6.76 -13.08
C LYS A 90 6.17 -6.74 -14.02
N VAL A 91 7.32 -6.18 -13.60
CA VAL A 91 8.57 -6.27 -14.38
C VAL A 91 8.99 -7.72 -14.53
N HIS A 92 9.03 -8.48 -13.44
CA HIS A 92 9.41 -9.89 -13.45
C HIS A 92 8.49 -10.73 -14.35
N ALA A 93 7.17 -10.55 -14.23
CA ALA A 93 6.17 -11.24 -15.04
C ALA A 93 6.30 -10.87 -16.53
N GLY A 94 6.52 -9.60 -16.83
CA GLY A 94 6.71 -9.12 -18.21
C GLY A 94 7.94 -9.74 -18.87
N ILE A 95 9.08 -9.76 -18.19
CA ILE A 95 10.31 -10.42 -18.69
C ILE A 95 10.09 -11.93 -18.84
N THR A 96 9.43 -12.56 -17.87
CA THR A 96 9.10 -13.99 -17.91
C THR A 96 8.25 -14.34 -19.13
N PHE A 97 7.26 -13.50 -19.43
CA PHE A 97 6.37 -13.69 -20.57
C PHE A 97 7.10 -13.51 -21.91
N CYS A 98 7.96 -12.50 -22.03
CA CYS A 98 8.63 -12.19 -23.30
C CYS A 98 9.84 -13.08 -23.61
N ALA A 99 10.62 -13.46 -22.60
CA ALA A 99 11.90 -14.17 -22.82
C ALA A 99 11.86 -15.60 -22.29
N SER A 100 11.45 -15.79 -21.02
CA SER A 100 11.25 -17.04 -20.28
C SER A 100 11.48 -16.78 -18.79
N SER A 101 10.94 -17.63 -17.92
CA SER A 101 11.22 -17.60 -16.47
C SER A 101 12.68 -17.86 -16.11
N ARG A 102 13.45 -18.45 -17.03
CA ARG A 102 14.89 -18.70 -16.88
C ARG A 102 15.76 -17.71 -17.65
N ALA A 103 15.18 -16.57 -18.06
CA ALA A 103 15.96 -15.54 -18.74
C ALA A 103 17.06 -15.03 -17.80
N PRO A 104 18.34 -15.00 -18.21
CA PRO A 104 19.42 -14.65 -17.29
C PRO A 104 19.34 -13.20 -16.77
N VAL A 105 18.61 -12.33 -17.48
CA VAL A 105 18.30 -10.97 -17.00
C VAL A 105 17.40 -10.97 -15.74
N ILE A 106 16.54 -11.98 -15.56
CA ILE A 106 15.74 -12.14 -14.33
C ILE A 106 16.67 -12.44 -13.16
N GLU A 107 17.55 -13.43 -13.31
CA GLU A 107 18.52 -13.79 -12.27
C GLU A 107 19.46 -12.63 -11.95
N ALA A 108 19.87 -11.86 -12.96
CA ALA A 108 20.68 -10.67 -12.80
C ALA A 108 19.96 -9.52 -12.08
N LEU A 109 18.63 -9.36 -12.21
CA LEU A 109 17.88 -8.29 -11.55
C LEU A 109 17.38 -8.70 -10.16
N PHE A 110 16.91 -9.94 -10.04
CA PHE A 110 16.17 -10.47 -8.91
C PHE A 110 16.84 -11.73 -8.33
N PRO A 111 18.11 -11.66 -7.91
CA PRO A 111 18.81 -12.83 -7.36
C PRO A 111 18.09 -13.30 -6.09
N HIS A 112 17.64 -14.55 -6.09
CA HIS A 112 16.94 -15.19 -4.96
C HIS A 112 15.71 -14.42 -4.43
N LEU A 113 15.09 -13.55 -5.23
CA LEU A 113 14.04 -12.67 -4.74
C LEU A 113 12.76 -13.43 -4.38
N LYS A 114 12.23 -13.13 -3.20
CA LYS A 114 10.90 -13.56 -2.74
C LYS A 114 10.04 -12.34 -2.47
N PHE A 115 9.21 -11.95 -3.45
CA PHE A 115 8.31 -10.80 -3.32
C PHE A 115 7.42 -10.81 -2.06
N PRO A 116 6.86 -11.96 -1.61
CA PRO A 116 6.09 -11.98 -0.35
C PRO A 116 6.91 -11.58 0.89
N GLN A 117 8.21 -11.87 0.89
CA GLN A 117 9.10 -11.45 1.98
C GLN A 117 9.38 -9.95 1.89
N LEU A 118 9.57 -9.43 0.68
CA LEU A 118 9.80 -8.00 0.45
C LEU A 118 8.59 -7.15 0.88
N ARG A 119 7.36 -7.66 0.74
CA ARG A 119 6.14 -6.99 1.25
C ARG A 119 6.12 -6.83 2.77
N ARG A 120 6.79 -7.72 3.50
CA ARG A 120 6.85 -7.72 4.97
C ARG A 120 8.20 -7.24 5.51
N ALA A 121 9.11 -6.85 4.62
CA ALA A 121 10.45 -6.43 5.00
C ALA A 121 10.39 -5.11 5.78
N SER A 122 11.34 -4.93 6.70
CA SER A 122 11.56 -3.65 7.37
C SER A 122 12.01 -2.59 6.37
N ARG A 123 11.87 -1.32 6.76
CA ARG A 123 12.32 -0.17 5.96
C ARG A 123 13.78 -0.28 5.53
N GLU A 124 14.65 -0.67 6.45
CA GLU A 124 16.10 -0.81 6.22
C GLU A 124 16.39 -1.89 5.17
N ALA A 125 15.79 -3.09 5.33
CA ALA A 125 15.93 -4.18 4.38
C ALA A 125 15.38 -3.81 2.98
N LEU A 126 14.30 -3.03 2.93
CA LEU A 126 13.76 -2.50 1.68
C LEU A 126 14.75 -1.56 0.98
N GLN A 127 15.34 -0.63 1.72
CA GLN A 127 16.32 0.32 1.19
C GLN A 127 17.58 -0.37 0.69
N GLU A 128 18.09 -1.37 1.43
CA GLU A 128 19.22 -2.19 1.00
C GLU A 128 18.91 -2.92 -0.30
N PHE A 129 17.73 -3.55 -0.40
CA PHE A 129 17.29 -4.20 -1.62
C PHE A 129 17.24 -3.23 -2.79
N VAL A 130 16.68 -2.02 -2.60
CA VAL A 130 16.56 -1.03 -3.68
C VAL A 130 17.92 -0.56 -4.15
N ALA A 131 18.85 -0.26 -3.23
CA ALA A 131 20.22 0.11 -3.59
C ALA A 131 20.91 -0.97 -4.42
N GLY A 132 20.73 -2.25 -4.05
CA GLY A 132 21.21 -3.39 -4.82
C GLY A 132 20.53 -3.53 -6.18
N TYR A 133 19.21 -3.34 -6.24
CA TYR A 133 18.41 -3.41 -7.46
C TYR A 133 18.83 -2.32 -8.46
N GLU A 134 18.97 -1.07 -8.02
CA GLU A 134 19.43 0.03 -8.87
C GLU A 134 20.85 -0.20 -9.40
N ARG A 135 21.75 -0.74 -8.58
CA ARG A 135 23.11 -1.10 -9.02
C ARG A 135 23.08 -2.17 -10.11
N ARG A 136 22.23 -3.19 -9.97
CA ARG A 136 22.07 -4.25 -10.97
C ARG A 136 21.41 -3.72 -12.24
N LEU A 137 20.42 -2.84 -12.12
CA LEU A 137 19.78 -2.17 -13.26
C LEU A 137 20.78 -1.34 -14.07
N LYS A 138 21.72 -0.66 -13.41
CA LYS A 138 22.80 0.13 -14.02
C LYS A 138 23.96 -0.74 -14.56
N SER A 139 23.98 -2.04 -14.29
CA SER A 139 25.05 -2.92 -14.77
C SER A 139 25.06 -2.99 -16.31
N SER A 140 26.25 -3.05 -16.92
CA SER A 140 26.39 -3.04 -18.39
C SER A 140 25.65 -4.21 -19.06
N TYR A 141 25.52 -5.35 -18.38
CA TYR A 141 24.82 -6.51 -18.91
C TYR A 141 23.31 -6.25 -19.01
N VAL A 142 22.69 -5.84 -17.90
CA VAL A 142 21.26 -5.60 -17.80
C VAL A 142 20.85 -4.42 -18.67
N SER A 143 21.59 -3.31 -18.64
CA SER A 143 21.29 -2.13 -19.44
C SER A 143 21.31 -2.42 -20.94
N ARG A 144 22.28 -3.22 -21.43
CA ARG A 144 22.35 -3.64 -22.84
C ARG A 144 21.18 -4.53 -23.25
N ILE A 145 20.74 -5.45 -22.39
CA ILE A 145 19.61 -6.33 -22.68
C ILE A 145 18.32 -5.55 -22.74
N LEU A 146 18.06 -4.71 -21.73
CA LEU A 146 16.84 -3.92 -21.65
C LEU A 146 16.75 -2.81 -22.72
N ALA A 147 17.88 -2.45 -23.34
CA ALA A 147 17.90 -1.53 -24.48
C ALA A 147 17.40 -2.16 -25.79
N ARG A 148 17.34 -3.50 -25.88
CA ARG A 148 16.83 -4.19 -27.07
C ARG A 148 15.32 -3.97 -27.24
N ASP A 149 14.87 -3.97 -28.49
CA ASP A 149 13.47 -3.73 -28.82
C ASP A 149 12.52 -4.80 -28.27
N ASP A 150 13.01 -6.05 -28.14
CA ASP A 150 12.26 -7.14 -27.49
C ASP A 150 11.83 -6.79 -26.06
N PHE A 151 12.58 -5.93 -25.36
CA PHE A 151 12.29 -5.48 -24.00
C PHE A 151 11.76 -4.04 -23.94
N ALA A 152 11.34 -3.45 -25.06
CA ALA A 152 10.87 -2.07 -25.10
C ALA A 152 9.71 -1.81 -24.13
N PHE A 153 8.84 -2.80 -23.92
CA PHE A 153 7.71 -2.73 -22.99
C PHE A 153 8.12 -2.65 -21.51
N VAL A 154 9.35 -3.07 -21.16
CA VAL A 154 9.84 -3.09 -19.77
C VAL A 154 10.19 -1.68 -19.30
N ARG A 155 10.69 -0.82 -20.20
CA ARG A 155 11.10 0.56 -19.90
C ARG A 155 10.03 1.39 -19.15
N PRO A 156 8.78 1.52 -19.63
CA PRO A 156 7.75 2.25 -18.91
C PRO A 156 7.37 1.60 -17.56
N VAL A 157 7.57 0.29 -17.40
CA VAL A 157 7.33 -0.39 -16.12
C VAL A 157 8.47 -0.12 -15.13
N LEU A 158 9.71 0.01 -15.59
CA LEU A 158 10.84 0.43 -14.75
C LEU A 158 10.67 1.87 -14.24
N GLU A 159 10.12 2.75 -15.06
CA GLU A 159 9.73 4.11 -14.65
C GLU A 159 8.61 4.06 -13.59
N GLN A 160 7.64 3.16 -13.73
CA GLN A 160 6.61 2.92 -12.69
C GLN A 160 7.24 2.43 -11.38
N VAL A 161 8.22 1.52 -11.43
CA VAL A 161 8.95 1.05 -10.24
C VAL A 161 9.67 2.20 -9.54
N ALA A 162 10.39 3.04 -10.30
CA ALA A 162 11.10 4.20 -9.74
C ALA A 162 10.12 5.21 -9.12
N THR A 163 9.01 5.47 -9.81
CA THR A 163 7.96 6.39 -9.33
C THR A 163 7.30 5.87 -8.05
N ALA A 164 6.94 4.58 -8.01
CA ALA A 164 6.34 3.95 -6.83
C ALA A 164 7.31 3.93 -5.64
N TYR A 165 8.62 3.73 -5.90
CA TYR A 165 9.64 3.81 -4.85
C TYR A 165 9.79 5.23 -4.28
N ALA A 166 9.89 6.23 -5.16
CA ALA A 166 9.96 7.63 -4.74
C ALA A 166 8.70 8.03 -3.95
N HIS A 167 7.52 7.53 -4.37
CA HIS A 167 6.27 7.74 -3.67
C HIS A 167 6.30 7.12 -2.26
N TRP A 168 6.80 5.90 -2.11
CA TRP A 168 7.00 5.26 -0.80
C TRP A 168 8.01 6.03 0.08
N GLN A 169 9.14 6.46 -0.49
CA GLN A 169 10.16 7.22 0.24
C GLN A 169 9.62 8.56 0.74
N SER A 170 8.76 9.22 -0.03
CA SER A 170 8.22 10.53 0.32
C SER A 170 7.41 10.54 1.62
N CYS A 171 6.87 9.40 2.05
CA CYS A 171 6.19 9.27 3.34
C CYS A 171 7.13 9.59 4.52
N PHE A 172 8.43 9.35 4.37
CA PHE A 172 9.43 9.55 5.41
C PHE A 172 10.26 10.82 5.23
N ALA A 173 9.97 11.61 4.20
CA ALA A 173 10.58 12.91 4.05
C ALA A 173 10.02 13.85 5.13
N PRO A 174 10.86 14.67 5.78
CA PRO A 174 10.39 15.67 6.72
C PRO A 174 9.66 16.77 5.93
N VAL A 175 8.33 16.72 5.91
CA VAL A 175 7.48 17.75 5.31
C VAL A 175 6.84 18.54 6.45
N GLN A 176 7.18 19.81 6.56
CA GLN A 176 6.48 20.74 7.46
C GLN A 176 5.42 21.47 6.65
N LEU A 177 4.16 21.03 6.76
CA LEU A 177 3.03 21.71 6.13
C LEU A 177 2.65 22.96 6.95
N PRO A 178 2.66 24.16 6.35
CA PRO A 178 2.13 25.36 7.00
C PRO A 178 0.67 25.16 7.42
N HIS A 179 0.28 25.74 8.55
CA HIS A 179 -1.07 25.56 9.11
C HIS A 179 -2.19 25.94 8.12
N GLU A 180 -1.97 26.98 7.31
CA GLU A 180 -2.91 27.45 6.28
C GLU A 180 -3.19 26.41 5.19
N GLN A 181 -2.19 25.58 4.85
CA GLN A 181 -2.34 24.50 3.86
C GLN A 181 -2.90 23.22 4.51
N ALA A 182 -2.61 23.00 5.79
CA ALA A 182 -3.09 21.83 6.52
C ALA A 182 -4.59 21.93 6.90
N ALA A 183 -5.11 23.12 7.20
CA ALA A 183 -6.52 23.32 7.56
C ALA A 183 -7.53 22.81 6.50
N PRO A 184 -7.42 23.16 5.21
CA PRO A 184 -8.34 22.64 4.19
C PRO A 184 -8.21 21.12 4.01
N LEU A 185 -7.01 20.55 4.14
CA LEU A 185 -6.77 19.11 4.05
C LEU A 185 -7.44 18.35 5.21
N ARG A 186 -7.36 18.87 6.44
CA ARG A 186 -8.11 18.33 7.59
C ARG A 186 -9.62 18.38 7.32
N ALA A 187 -10.12 19.51 6.81
CA ALA A 187 -11.53 19.67 6.52
C ALA A 187 -12.01 18.69 5.43
N GLU A 188 -11.22 18.48 4.37
CA GLU A 188 -11.49 17.51 3.30
C GLU A 188 -11.57 16.08 3.86
N LEU A 189 -10.61 15.68 4.70
CA LEU A 189 -10.61 14.36 5.34
C LEU A 189 -11.80 14.17 6.29
N ILE A 190 -12.08 15.15 7.14
CA ILE A 190 -13.20 15.09 8.08
C ILE A 190 -14.53 15.05 7.33
N ALA A 191 -14.69 15.80 6.24
CA ALA A 191 -15.88 15.77 5.40
C ALA A 191 -16.06 14.39 4.75
N LEU A 192 -14.99 13.78 4.24
CA LEU A 192 -15.02 12.41 3.74
C LEU A 192 -15.40 11.41 4.85
N GLY A 193 -14.79 11.50 6.02
CA GLY A 193 -15.09 10.64 7.17
C GLY A 193 -16.56 10.73 7.59
N LYS A 194 -17.15 11.93 7.62
CA LYS A 194 -18.58 12.13 7.92
C LYS A 194 -19.50 11.46 6.88
N ARG A 195 -19.17 11.59 5.59
CA ARG A 195 -19.94 10.93 4.51
C ARG A 195 -19.84 9.41 4.62
N LEU A 196 -18.65 8.88 4.86
CA LEU A 196 -18.42 7.45 5.05
C LEU A 196 -19.12 6.92 6.30
N ASP A 197 -19.11 7.63 7.42
CA ASP A 197 -19.84 7.22 8.63
C ASP A 197 -21.36 7.06 8.37
N LEU A 198 -21.98 8.00 7.65
CA LEU A 198 -23.37 7.89 7.21
C LEU A 198 -23.57 6.68 6.28
N ALA A 199 -22.74 6.58 5.24
CA ALA A 199 -22.80 5.52 4.24
C ALA A 199 -22.65 4.12 4.86
N LEU A 200 -21.74 3.96 5.82
CA LEU A 200 -21.51 2.70 6.53
C LEU A 200 -22.71 2.31 7.39
N ARG A 201 -23.38 3.27 8.05
CA ARG A 201 -24.61 2.99 8.80
C ARG A 201 -25.74 2.54 7.88
N GLN A 202 -25.95 3.27 6.77
CA GLN A 202 -26.97 2.91 5.77
C GLN A 202 -26.71 1.52 5.19
N ALA A 203 -25.47 1.27 4.75
CA ALA A 203 -25.06 -0.01 4.20
C ALA A 203 -25.17 -1.15 5.21
N ARG A 204 -24.87 -0.91 6.50
CA ARG A 204 -25.09 -1.90 7.55
C ARG A 204 -26.56 -2.26 7.70
N CYS A 205 -27.46 -1.28 7.77
CA CYS A 205 -28.90 -1.55 7.88
C CYS A 205 -29.43 -2.33 6.68
N LEU A 206 -28.96 -2.00 5.47
CA LEU A 206 -29.32 -2.73 4.25
C LEU A 206 -28.77 -4.16 4.26
N ALA A 207 -27.53 -4.36 4.71
CA ALA A 207 -26.94 -5.68 4.80
C ALA A 207 -27.60 -6.55 5.88
N GLU A 208 -27.97 -5.96 7.02
CA GLU A 208 -28.74 -6.64 8.07
C GLU A 208 -30.11 -7.09 7.54
N ALA A 209 -30.81 -6.23 6.81
CA ALA A 209 -32.07 -6.58 6.16
C ALA A 209 -31.90 -7.67 5.08
N ALA A 210 -30.85 -7.58 4.26
CA ALA A 210 -30.55 -8.56 3.20
C ALA A 210 -30.19 -9.95 3.74
N LEU A 211 -29.51 -10.00 4.88
CA LEU A 211 -29.05 -11.25 5.49
C LEU A 211 -30.04 -11.81 6.53
N ALA A 212 -31.11 -11.09 6.87
CA ALA A 212 -32.12 -11.54 7.82
C ALA A 212 -32.74 -12.92 7.52
N PRO A 213 -32.96 -13.34 6.25
CA PRO A 213 -33.45 -14.69 5.95
C PRO A 213 -32.44 -15.81 6.21
N LEU A 214 -31.17 -15.47 6.42
CA LEU A 214 -30.10 -16.42 6.65
C LEU A 214 -29.64 -16.33 8.12
N PRO A 215 -29.90 -17.37 8.94
CA PRO A 215 -29.53 -17.34 10.35
C PRO A 215 -28.01 -17.18 10.50
N ASP A 216 -27.61 -16.31 11.42
CA ASP A 216 -26.23 -15.96 11.76
C ASP A 216 -25.35 -15.42 10.62
N ALA A 217 -25.86 -15.25 9.39
CA ALA A 217 -25.06 -14.81 8.25
C ALA A 217 -24.50 -13.38 8.44
N PHE A 218 -25.30 -12.49 9.03
CA PHE A 218 -24.87 -11.12 9.32
C PHE A 218 -23.71 -11.06 10.33
N GLU A 219 -23.80 -11.81 11.43
CA GLU A 219 -22.74 -11.86 12.44
C GLU A 219 -21.47 -12.55 11.89
N ASN A 220 -21.64 -13.68 11.18
CA ASN A 220 -20.54 -14.45 10.61
C ASN A 220 -19.78 -13.71 9.49
N SER A 221 -20.46 -12.78 8.79
CA SER A 221 -19.83 -11.94 7.76
C SER A 221 -18.94 -10.82 8.34
N GLY A 222 -19.01 -10.57 9.65
CA GLY A 222 -18.28 -9.48 10.30
C GLY A 222 -18.78 -8.07 9.95
N LEU A 223 -20.00 -7.96 9.39
CA LEU A 223 -20.65 -6.69 9.04
C LEU A 223 -21.21 -5.95 10.28
N ALA A 224 -21.43 -6.67 11.40
CA ALA A 224 -21.77 -6.10 12.69
C ALA A 224 -20.61 -5.31 13.36
N ALA A 225 -19.36 -5.50 12.88
CA ALA A 225 -18.19 -4.88 13.46
C ALA A 225 -18.28 -3.34 13.45
N LYS A 226 -17.86 -2.68 14.54
CA LYS A 226 -17.80 -1.21 14.62
C LYS A 226 -16.39 -0.71 14.26
N PRO A 227 -16.26 0.53 13.74
CA PRO A 227 -14.95 1.17 13.60
C PRO A 227 -14.22 1.12 14.94
N ARG A 228 -12.97 0.63 14.94
CA ARG A 228 -12.14 0.60 16.15
C ARG A 228 -11.74 2.03 16.48
N ARG A 229 -11.99 2.47 17.72
CA ARG A 229 -11.39 3.68 18.26
C ARG A 229 -10.01 3.30 18.78
N ARG A 230 -8.95 3.95 18.29
CA ARG A 230 -7.61 3.79 18.86
C ARG A 230 -7.65 4.27 20.30
N ALA A 231 -7.04 3.52 21.22
CA ALA A 231 -6.83 4.00 22.58
C ALA A 231 -5.86 5.17 22.48
N ALA A 232 -6.32 6.37 22.85
CA ALA A 232 -5.49 7.57 22.81
C ALA A 232 -4.23 7.34 23.64
N ARG A 233 -3.08 7.22 22.98
CA ARG A 233 -1.80 7.14 23.67
C ARG A 233 -1.38 8.55 24.06
N GLY A 234 -1.88 9.00 25.22
CA GLY A 234 -1.26 10.00 26.07
C GLY A 234 -1.08 11.42 25.53
N LEU A 235 -2.10 12.26 25.69
CA LEU A 235 -1.94 13.67 26.04
C LEU A 235 -2.74 13.91 27.33
N PRO A 236 -2.15 14.40 28.43
CA PRO A 236 -2.89 14.71 29.63
C PRO A 236 -3.61 16.04 29.39
N LEU A 237 -4.84 15.99 28.90
CA LEU A 237 -5.75 17.13 29.06
C LEU A 237 -6.52 16.88 30.35
N ALA A 238 -6.11 17.62 31.38
CA ALA A 238 -6.77 17.69 32.66
C ALA A 238 -8.24 18.13 32.51
N GLU A 239 -9.07 17.51 33.35
CA GLU A 239 -10.36 17.99 33.87
C GLU A 239 -11.53 18.17 32.89
N SER A 240 -12.42 17.18 32.93
CA SER A 240 -13.83 17.44 33.19
C SER A 240 -14.34 16.34 34.11
N GLY A 241 -14.53 16.69 35.37
CA GLY A 241 -15.11 15.80 36.36
C GLY A 241 -16.60 15.61 36.12
N GLU A 242 -17.09 14.40 36.39
CA GLU A 242 -18.43 14.22 36.89
C GLU A 242 -18.47 13.05 37.87
N LEU A 243 -19.05 13.35 39.02
CA LEU A 243 -19.14 12.54 40.22
C LEU A 243 -20.03 11.31 39.99
N THR A 244 -19.55 10.13 40.34
CA THR A 244 -20.41 9.03 40.78
C THR A 244 -19.85 8.43 42.05
N VAL A 245 -20.56 8.70 43.15
CA VAL A 245 -20.44 8.09 44.46
C VAL A 245 -20.82 6.61 44.36
N PRO A 246 -20.01 5.64 44.83
CA PRO A 246 -20.52 4.33 45.18
C PRO A 246 -20.79 4.29 46.69
N GLU A 247 -22.07 4.22 47.04
CA GLU A 247 -22.54 3.99 48.40
C GLU A 247 -22.39 2.49 48.75
N SER A 248 -21.75 2.28 49.88
CA SER A 248 -21.46 1.05 50.62
C SER A 248 -22.52 -0.04 50.60
N GLN A 249 -22.09 -1.30 50.44
CA GLN A 249 -22.66 -2.44 51.16
C GLN A 249 -21.65 -3.60 51.27
N GLU A 250 -21.01 -3.67 52.43
CA GLU A 250 -20.49 -4.88 53.07
C GLU A 250 -21.38 -5.13 54.31
N PRO A 251 -21.54 -6.37 54.84
CA PRO A 251 -20.42 -6.98 55.57
C PRO A 251 -20.33 -8.53 55.63
N ALA A 252 -19.06 -8.95 55.73
CA ALA A 252 -18.44 -9.83 56.75
C ALA A 252 -18.59 -11.38 56.77
N ALA A 253 -17.43 -11.96 57.15
CA ALA A 253 -17.12 -13.29 57.72
C ALA A 253 -17.03 -14.47 56.74
N GLU A 254 -16.00 -15.33 56.71
CA GLU A 254 -14.91 -15.63 57.66
C GLU A 254 -13.84 -16.53 56.97
N LEU A 255 -12.57 -16.34 57.36
CA LEU A 255 -11.49 -17.33 57.60
C LEU A 255 -11.06 -18.35 56.50
N SER A 256 -9.81 -18.20 56.01
CA SER A 256 -8.73 -19.20 56.21
C SER A 256 -7.35 -18.75 55.64
N GLU A 257 -6.44 -18.40 56.56
CA GLU A 257 -5.11 -19.01 56.80
C GLU A 257 -4.10 -19.24 55.63
N ALA A 258 -3.21 -18.24 55.42
CA ALA A 258 -1.73 -18.18 55.17
C ALA A 258 -0.84 -19.42 54.81
N PRO A 259 0.47 -19.28 54.46
CA PRO A 259 1.21 -18.47 53.45
C PRO A 259 2.31 -19.33 52.70
N PRO A 260 3.50 -18.83 52.26
CA PRO A 260 3.85 -17.94 51.13
C PRO A 260 4.85 -18.56 50.10
N ARG A 261 5.01 -18.00 48.90
CA ARG A 261 6.27 -18.08 48.11
C ARG A 261 6.48 -16.82 47.27
N GLU A 262 7.55 -16.09 47.57
CA GLU A 262 8.11 -14.99 46.77
C GLU A 262 9.16 -15.54 45.73
N PRO A 263 10.04 -14.74 45.09
CA PRO A 263 10.03 -14.52 43.64
C PRO A 263 11.37 -14.86 42.96
N ASP A 264 11.38 -15.60 41.85
CA ASP A 264 12.62 -15.75 41.06
C ASP A 264 12.80 -14.55 40.13
N SER A 265 13.53 -13.56 40.66
CA SER A 265 14.18 -12.48 39.95
C SER A 265 15.59 -12.97 39.59
N GLU A 266 15.79 -13.50 38.38
CA GLU A 266 17.11 -13.86 37.87
C GLU A 266 17.75 -12.65 37.17
N GLU A 267 18.65 -11.97 37.87
CA GLU A 267 19.66 -11.12 37.25
C GLU A 267 20.78 -12.01 36.66
N PRO A 268 21.25 -11.76 35.43
CA PRO A 268 22.33 -12.56 34.85
C PRO A 268 23.66 -12.32 35.57
N SER A 269 24.33 -13.43 35.88
CA SER A 269 25.59 -13.54 36.61
C SER A 269 26.76 -12.88 35.87
N ALA A 270 27.67 -12.27 36.65
CA ALA A 270 28.92 -11.64 36.20
C ALA A 270 29.86 -12.56 35.39
N ALA A 271 29.57 -13.86 35.30
CA ALA A 271 30.27 -14.80 34.43
C ALA A 271 29.89 -14.63 32.93
N GLU A 272 28.66 -14.23 32.61
CA GLU A 272 28.21 -14.04 31.22
C GLU A 272 28.72 -12.72 30.62
N LEU A 273 28.96 -11.71 31.47
CA LEU A 273 29.59 -10.44 31.07
C LEU A 273 31.09 -10.58 30.74
N ALA A 274 31.76 -11.60 31.27
CA ALA A 274 33.17 -11.87 30.98
C ALA A 274 33.37 -12.58 29.62
N GLU A 275 32.38 -13.33 29.14
CA GLU A 275 32.46 -14.05 27.86
C GLU A 275 32.28 -13.10 26.65
N LEU A 276 31.47 -12.04 26.79
CA LEU A 276 31.27 -11.01 25.77
C LEU A 276 32.50 -10.07 25.60
N ALA A 277 33.34 -9.94 26.63
CA ALA A 277 34.58 -9.15 26.54
C ALA A 277 35.70 -9.87 25.77
N ALA A 278 35.65 -11.20 25.66
CA ALA A 278 36.67 -12.01 24.98
C ALA A 278 36.49 -12.09 23.44
N LEU A 279 35.31 -11.70 22.92
CA LEU A 279 35.03 -11.67 21.47
C LEU A 279 35.32 -10.32 20.80
N SER A 280 35.69 -9.30 21.59
CA SER A 280 36.13 -7.99 21.08
C SER A 280 37.66 -7.89 21.06
N GLY A 281 38.29 -8.80 20.30
CA GLY A 281 39.73 -8.83 20.06
C GLY A 281 40.17 -7.70 19.14
N SER A 282 40.42 -6.52 19.71
CA SER A 282 41.20 -5.45 19.08
C SER A 282 42.69 -5.78 19.20
N ALA A 283 43.36 -6.02 18.08
CA ALA A 283 44.82 -6.13 17.99
C ALA A 283 45.42 -4.81 17.47
N PRO A 284 46.49 -4.27 18.10
CA PRO A 284 47.11 -3.00 17.74
C PRO A 284 48.03 -3.08 16.51
N PRO A 285 48.33 -1.95 15.84
CA PRO A 285 49.01 -1.92 14.54
C PRO A 285 50.54 -2.00 14.69
N PRO A 286 51.27 -2.62 13.71
CA PRO A 286 52.69 -2.38 13.55
C PRO A 286 52.96 -1.20 12.59
N ALA A 287 53.95 -0.41 12.98
CA ALA A 287 54.51 0.73 12.27
C ALA A 287 55.25 0.32 10.98
N GLY A 288 55.26 1.25 10.02
CA GLY A 288 56.37 1.46 9.10
C GLY A 288 56.28 0.77 7.74
N SER A 289 55.78 1.50 6.74
CA SER A 289 56.35 1.47 5.37
C SER A 289 55.92 2.71 4.60
N ALA A 290 56.92 3.27 3.91
CA ALA A 290 56.94 4.57 3.27
C ALA A 290 55.90 4.77 2.15
N GLU A 291 55.47 6.03 2.03
CA GLU A 291 54.77 6.61 0.89
C GLU A 291 55.45 6.31 -0.45
N PRO A 292 54.69 5.88 -1.47
CA PRO A 292 54.98 6.20 -2.85
C PRO A 292 54.18 7.43 -3.27
N VAL A 293 54.93 8.49 -3.56
CA VAL A 293 54.53 9.78 -4.13
C VAL A 293 53.59 9.60 -5.34
N PRO A 294 52.41 10.25 -5.37
CA PRO A 294 51.58 10.31 -6.58
C PRO A 294 52.24 11.22 -7.63
N PRO A 295 52.21 10.84 -8.93
CA PRO A 295 52.72 11.69 -10.01
C PRO A 295 51.89 12.99 -10.13
N PRO A 296 52.53 14.10 -10.57
CA PRO A 296 51.88 15.40 -10.60
C PRO A 296 50.68 15.44 -11.58
N PRO A 297 49.63 16.21 -11.26
CA PRO A 297 48.49 16.38 -12.16
C PRO A 297 48.91 17.13 -13.45
N PRO A 298 48.28 16.81 -14.59
CA PRO A 298 48.51 17.54 -15.84
C PRO A 298 48.08 19.00 -15.70
N ALA A 299 48.88 19.88 -16.30
CA ALA A 299 48.74 21.32 -16.25
C ALA A 299 47.34 21.81 -16.70
N PRO A 300 46.81 22.88 -16.08
CA PRO A 300 45.55 23.50 -16.50
C PRO A 300 45.71 24.11 -17.91
N PRO A 301 44.70 23.99 -18.79
CA PRO A 301 44.69 24.73 -20.04
C PRO A 301 44.56 26.24 -19.76
N GLU A 302 45.42 27.03 -20.40
CA GLU A 302 45.36 28.49 -20.43
C GLU A 302 44.00 29.00 -20.96
N PRO A 303 43.48 30.12 -20.41
CA PRO A 303 42.24 30.74 -20.85
C PRO A 303 42.45 31.79 -21.96
N GLU A 304 41.34 32.10 -22.63
CA GLU A 304 41.03 33.27 -23.51
C GLU A 304 41.25 33.11 -25.03
N PRO A 305 40.51 33.84 -25.91
CA PRO A 305 39.51 34.90 -25.63
C PRO A 305 38.12 34.68 -26.28
N PRO A 306 37.14 35.57 -25.99
CA PRO A 306 35.74 35.43 -26.37
C PRO A 306 35.46 35.87 -27.81
N ALA A 307 34.56 35.17 -28.48
CA ALA A 307 33.84 35.69 -29.63
C ALA A 307 32.37 35.90 -29.25
N SER A 308 32.05 37.13 -28.89
CA SER A 308 30.67 37.65 -28.80
C SER A 308 30.10 37.87 -30.22
N PRO A 309 28.90 38.46 -30.38
CA PRO A 309 27.69 37.77 -30.75
C PRO A 309 27.22 38.15 -32.18
N LEU A 310 26.45 37.28 -32.82
CA LEU A 310 25.66 37.68 -34.00
C LEU A 310 24.18 37.57 -33.66
N THR A 311 23.67 38.73 -33.26
CA THR A 311 22.36 39.27 -33.61
C THR A 311 21.80 38.73 -34.92
N ALA A 312 20.61 38.12 -34.86
CA ALA A 312 19.57 38.33 -35.86
C ALA A 312 18.21 38.06 -35.21
N GLU A 313 17.49 39.16 -35.03
CA GLU A 313 16.11 39.30 -34.60
C GLU A 313 15.10 38.75 -35.63
N PRO A 314 13.78 38.79 -35.33
CA PRO A 314 12.81 37.78 -35.71
C PRO A 314 12.13 38.08 -37.06
N SER A 315 11.51 37.04 -37.64
CA SER A 315 10.45 37.22 -38.62
C SER A 315 9.17 36.60 -38.09
N ALA A 316 8.29 37.50 -37.64
CA ALA A 316 6.86 37.30 -37.70
C ALA A 316 6.40 37.30 -39.17
N SER A 317 5.47 36.42 -39.55
CA SER A 317 4.28 36.81 -40.31
C SER A 317 3.36 35.61 -40.58
N SER A 318 2.06 35.86 -40.40
CA SER A 318 0.90 35.24 -41.07
C SER A 318 0.56 33.80 -40.65
N ALA A 319 -0.53 33.48 -39.93
CA ALA A 319 -1.95 33.88 -40.07
C ALA A 319 -2.53 33.57 -41.46
N GLU A 320 -3.24 32.45 -41.56
CA GLU A 320 -4.49 32.17 -42.32
C GLU A 320 -4.65 30.64 -42.38
N ASP A 321 -5.67 30.10 -41.70
CA ASP A 321 -7.01 29.89 -42.25
C ASP A 321 -7.04 28.74 -43.26
N SER A 322 -7.47 27.56 -42.81
CA SER A 322 -8.21 26.60 -43.63
C SER A 322 -8.72 25.44 -42.74
N ALA A 323 -10.04 25.42 -42.62
CA ALA A 323 -10.86 24.38 -42.04
C ALA A 323 -10.73 23.03 -42.81
N PRO A 324 -11.24 21.92 -42.24
CA PRO A 324 -10.78 20.56 -42.53
C PRO A 324 -11.48 19.89 -43.72
N PRO A 325 -10.81 19.01 -44.48
CA PRO A 325 -11.49 18.12 -45.41
C PRO A 325 -12.01 16.88 -44.68
N GLU A 326 -13.33 16.86 -44.53
CA GLU A 326 -14.25 15.79 -44.96
C GLU A 326 -13.81 14.32 -44.84
N ALA A 327 -14.51 13.60 -43.96
CA ALA A 327 -14.46 12.16 -43.80
C ALA A 327 -15.06 11.40 -45.01
N PRO A 328 -14.47 10.28 -45.45
CA PRO A 328 -15.16 9.34 -46.32
C PRO A 328 -16.04 8.36 -45.51
N PRO A 329 -17.12 7.82 -46.12
CA PRO A 329 -18.28 7.28 -45.43
C PRO A 329 -18.11 5.85 -44.90
N ALA A 330 -18.89 5.56 -43.85
CA ALA A 330 -19.10 4.23 -43.31
C ALA A 330 -19.80 3.29 -44.32
N PRO A 331 -19.40 2.01 -44.41
CA PRO A 331 -20.25 0.97 -44.98
C PRO A 331 -21.14 0.34 -43.91
N GLU A 332 -22.45 0.46 -44.12
CA GLU A 332 -23.53 -0.23 -43.41
C GLU A 332 -23.62 -1.75 -43.77
N PRO A 333 -24.47 -2.54 -43.07
CA PRO A 333 -24.10 -3.84 -42.52
C PRO A 333 -24.43 -5.03 -43.44
N LYS A 334 -23.57 -6.06 -43.40
CA LYS A 334 -23.94 -7.40 -43.91
C LYS A 334 -24.35 -8.32 -42.77
N ALA A 335 -25.66 -8.53 -42.67
CA ALA A 335 -26.24 -9.69 -42.02
C ALA A 335 -26.06 -10.92 -42.93
N ALA A 336 -25.56 -12.04 -42.38
CA ALA A 336 -26.06 -13.40 -42.65
C ALA A 336 -25.28 -14.49 -41.90
N ARG A 337 -25.95 -15.00 -40.86
CA ARG A 337 -26.13 -16.41 -40.44
C ARG A 337 -24.99 -17.22 -39.77
N PRO A 338 -25.34 -17.99 -38.72
CA PRO A 338 -24.43 -18.81 -37.93
C PRO A 338 -24.31 -20.23 -38.50
N PRO A 339 -23.29 -20.99 -38.06
CA PRO A 339 -23.59 -22.38 -37.71
C PRO A 339 -22.89 -22.91 -36.44
N THR A 340 -23.69 -23.71 -35.74
CA THR A 340 -23.34 -25.00 -35.10
C THR A 340 -22.69 -25.05 -33.73
N LYS A 341 -23.57 -25.32 -32.75
CA LYS A 341 -23.33 -26.16 -31.57
C LYS A 341 -22.61 -27.47 -31.95
N ARG A 342 -21.42 -27.69 -31.37
CA ARG A 342 -20.88 -29.00 -30.94
C ARG A 342 -20.46 -28.77 -29.49
N GLY A 343 -20.77 -29.58 -28.50
CA GLY A 343 -21.10 -31.00 -28.48
C GLY A 343 -20.59 -31.45 -27.11
N ARG A 344 -21.44 -31.30 -26.10
CA ARG A 344 -21.21 -31.67 -24.70
C ARG A 344 -21.02 -33.18 -24.62
N LYS A 345 -19.79 -33.68 -24.42
CA LYS A 345 -19.56 -35.06 -24.01
C LYS A 345 -19.57 -35.14 -22.48
N LYS A 346 -20.65 -35.76 -22.01
CA LYS A 346 -20.97 -36.20 -20.67
C LYS A 346 -19.93 -37.27 -20.26
N ALA A 347 -19.13 -37.01 -19.23
CA ALA A 347 -18.39 -38.06 -18.53
C ALA A 347 -19.33 -38.58 -17.43
N GLU A 348 -19.69 -39.85 -17.54
CA GLU A 348 -20.52 -40.57 -16.57
C GLU A 348 -19.73 -40.79 -15.28
N SER A 349 -20.35 -40.35 -14.19
CA SER A 349 -20.08 -40.72 -12.81
C SER A 349 -20.45 -42.19 -12.60
N LYS A 350 -19.47 -43.03 -12.27
CA LYS A 350 -19.67 -44.38 -11.73
C LYS A 350 -19.75 -44.27 -10.20
N ALA A 351 -20.96 -44.42 -9.67
CA ALA A 351 -21.21 -44.62 -8.25
C ALA A 351 -21.11 -46.14 -7.91
N PRO A 352 -20.93 -46.51 -6.63
CA PRO A 352 -20.38 -47.79 -6.20
C PRO A 352 -21.45 -48.89 -6.04
N THR A 353 -21.04 -50.13 -6.22
CA THR A 353 -21.84 -51.33 -5.93
C THR A 353 -21.69 -51.71 -4.45
N PRO A 354 -22.79 -52.09 -3.75
CA PRO A 354 -22.72 -52.67 -2.42
C PRO A 354 -22.59 -54.19 -2.50
N GLU A 355 -21.71 -54.75 -1.67
CA GLU A 355 -21.91 -55.97 -0.85
C GLU A 355 -20.73 -56.14 0.13
#